data_AF-A0A1B6LP84-F1
#
_entry.id   AF-A0A1B6LP84-F1
#
_cell.length_a   1.000
_cell.length_b   1.000
_cell.length_c   1.000
_cell.angle_alpha   90.00
_cell.angle_beta   90.00
_cell.angle_gamma   90.00
#
_symmetry.space_group_name_H-M   'P 1'
#
loop_
_entity.id
_entity.type
_entity.pdbx_description
1 polymer ?
#
loop_
_entity_poly.entity_id
_entity_poly.type
_entity_poly.pdbx_seq_one_letter_code
_entity_poly.pdbx_strand_id
1 'polypeptide(L)'
;LSMYIMWSWTAVVSLLLPHAAVLGQGPGGCPERNGRFPVASQCDAYIECVDGVPEQKLCPDGLLFNAKGAFFSYPCQYPSEVDCEGRSQLQPPQTGEDSPLLLGGAVAA
;
A
#
# COMPACT_ATOMS: atom_id res chain seq x y z
N LEU A 1 -20.17 -51.93 -4.65
CA LEU A 1 -21.05 -51.06 -3.81
C LEU A 1 -20.33 -50.34 -2.67
N SER A 2 -18.98 -50.40 -2.55
CA SER A 2 -18.24 -49.80 -1.41
C SER A 2 -17.34 -48.61 -1.79
N MET A 3 -17.23 -48.25 -3.08
CA MET A 3 -16.41 -47.10 -3.54
C MET A 3 -17.21 -45.85 -3.91
N TYR A 4 -18.55 -45.93 -3.99
CA TYR A 4 -19.40 -44.79 -4.37
C TYR A 4 -19.75 -43.87 -3.18
N ILE A 5 -19.57 -44.35 -1.95
CA ILE A 5 -19.90 -43.61 -0.71
C ILE A 5 -18.77 -42.62 -0.35
N MET A 6 -17.51 -42.94 -0.69
CA MET A 6 -16.35 -42.08 -0.41
C MET A 6 -16.32 -40.83 -1.31
N TRP A 7 -16.85 -40.90 -2.53
CA TRP A 7 -16.89 -39.77 -3.48
C TRP A 7 -18.03 -38.78 -3.20
N SER A 8 -19.10 -39.21 -2.52
CA SER A 8 -20.17 -38.30 -2.07
C SER A 8 -19.81 -37.59 -0.78
N TRP A 9 -18.97 -38.18 0.08
CA TRP A 9 -18.55 -37.55 1.33
C TRP A 9 -17.46 -36.47 1.15
N THR A 10 -16.56 -36.61 0.18
CA THR A 10 -15.56 -35.58 -0.14
C THR A 10 -16.19 -34.30 -0.71
N ALA A 11 -17.30 -34.40 -1.44
CA ALA A 11 -18.03 -33.24 -1.95
C ALA A 11 -18.70 -32.42 -0.84
N VAL A 12 -19.21 -33.08 0.21
CA VAL A 12 -19.87 -32.41 1.35
C VAL A 12 -18.86 -31.74 2.27
N VAL A 13 -17.67 -32.32 2.45
CA VAL A 13 -16.59 -31.71 3.27
C VAL A 13 -16.03 -30.44 2.62
N SER A 14 -16.00 -30.35 1.29
CA SER A 14 -15.57 -29.12 0.57
C SER A 14 -16.58 -27.96 0.64
N LEU A 15 -17.84 -28.22 1.02
CA LEU A 15 -18.88 -27.19 1.21
C LEU A 15 -18.97 -26.66 2.66
N LEU A 16 -18.24 -27.27 3.59
CA LEU A 16 -18.18 -26.88 5.01
C LEU A 16 -16.85 -26.24 5.42
N LEU A 17 -15.97 -25.95 4.45
CA LEU A 17 -15.03 -24.86 4.66
C LEU A 17 -15.87 -23.58 4.53
N PRO A 18 -15.92 -22.70 5.55
CA PRO A 18 -16.16 -21.32 5.21
C PRO A 18 -15.15 -21.02 4.11
N HIS A 19 -15.57 -20.38 3.02
CA HIS A 19 -14.61 -19.64 2.23
C HIS A 19 -13.99 -18.72 3.27
N ALA A 20 -12.85 -19.13 3.83
CA ALA A 20 -11.99 -18.25 4.56
C ALA A 20 -11.83 -17.14 3.55
N ALA A 21 -12.48 -16.01 3.82
CA ALA A 21 -12.10 -14.78 3.21
C ALA A 21 -10.60 -14.80 3.42
N VAL A 22 -9.86 -15.07 2.34
CA VAL A 22 -8.42 -14.96 2.33
C VAL A 22 -8.27 -13.47 2.52
N LEU A 23 -8.23 -13.03 3.78
CA LEU A 23 -7.88 -11.68 4.15
C LEU A 23 -6.51 -11.56 3.53
N GLY A 24 -6.46 -10.85 2.40
CA GLY A 24 -5.29 -10.77 1.56
C GLY A 24 -4.11 -10.36 2.42
N GLN A 25 -3.28 -11.32 2.75
CA GLN A 25 -1.97 -11.08 3.36
C GLN A 25 -0.97 -11.73 2.41
N GLY A 26 -0.94 -11.19 1.20
CA GLY A 26 0.28 -11.25 0.40
C GLY A 26 1.41 -10.48 1.11
N PRO A 27 2.62 -10.44 0.54
CA PRO A 27 3.82 -9.83 1.15
C PRO A 27 3.76 -8.30 1.38
N GLY A 28 2.57 -7.68 1.37
CA GLY A 28 2.30 -6.25 1.57
C GLY A 28 1.09 -6.01 2.48
N GLY A 29 0.87 -6.88 3.47
CA GLY A 29 -0.15 -6.69 4.50
C GLY A 29 0.21 -5.59 5.49
N CYS A 30 -0.81 -5.07 6.19
CA CYS A 30 -0.65 -4.09 7.25
C CYS A 30 0.15 -4.65 8.44
N PRO A 31 1.28 -4.02 8.83
CA PRO A 31 2.03 -4.43 10.03
C PRO A 31 1.19 -4.32 11.31
N GLU A 32 0.35 -3.29 11.40
CA GLU A 32 -0.60 -3.07 12.49
C GLU A 32 -1.99 -2.77 11.91
N ARG A 33 -3.05 -3.03 12.67
CA ARG A 33 -4.43 -2.78 12.22
C ARG A 33 -4.63 -1.35 11.74
N ASN A 34 -4.05 -0.38 12.45
CA ASN A 34 -4.10 1.03 12.10
C ASN A 34 -2.69 1.61 12.15
N GLY A 35 -2.30 2.36 11.12
CA GLY A 35 -0.92 2.84 11.04
C GLY A 35 -0.57 3.46 9.70
N ARG A 36 0.60 4.09 9.64
CA ARG A 36 1.24 4.51 8.39
C ARG A 36 2.64 3.93 8.34
N PHE A 37 2.99 3.31 7.22
CA PHE A 37 4.21 2.52 7.08
C PHE A 37 4.96 2.89 5.80
N PRO A 38 6.30 2.86 5.82
CA PRO A 38 7.10 3.20 4.64
C PRO A 38 6.99 2.13 3.56
N VAL A 39 6.99 2.56 2.29
CA VAL A 39 7.13 1.66 1.13
C VAL A 39 8.62 1.39 0.89
N ALA A 40 9.03 0.13 0.79
CA ALA A 40 10.45 -0.26 0.77
C ALA A 40 11.28 0.32 -0.40
N SER A 41 10.66 0.66 -1.52
CA SER A 41 11.37 1.19 -2.70
C SER A 41 11.29 2.71 -2.83
N GLN A 42 10.25 3.35 -2.30
CA GLN A 42 9.84 4.70 -2.65
C GLN A 42 9.74 5.60 -1.42
N CYS A 43 10.44 6.75 -1.44
CA CYS A 43 10.56 7.59 -0.25
C CYS A 43 9.33 8.47 -0.01
N ASP A 44 8.67 8.89 -1.07
CA ASP A 44 7.46 9.71 -1.06
C ASP A 44 6.17 8.88 -1.05
N ALA A 45 6.26 7.55 -0.94
CA ALA A 45 5.11 6.68 -0.75
C ALA A 45 5.07 6.03 0.63
N TYR A 46 3.85 5.79 1.08
CA TYR A 46 3.55 5.10 2.32
C TYR A 46 2.29 4.25 2.17
N ILE A 47 2.13 3.30 3.07
CA ILE A 47 0.92 2.49 3.21
C ILE A 47 0.17 3.01 4.42
N GLU A 48 -1.05 3.48 4.23
CA GLU A 48 -1.99 3.75 5.32
C GLU A 48 -2.85 2.52 5.55
N CYS A 49 -2.87 2.05 6.79
CA CYS A 49 -3.65 0.92 7.23
C CYS A 49 -4.83 1.42 8.03
N VAL A 50 -6.03 1.05 7.60
CA VAL A 50 -7.29 1.31 8.31
C VAL A 50 -8.00 -0.02 8.51
N ASP A 51 -8.19 -0.42 9.76
CA ASP A 51 -8.81 -1.70 10.14
C ASP A 51 -8.19 -2.94 9.47
N GLY A 52 -6.88 -2.89 9.24
CA GLY A 52 -6.07 -3.93 8.62
C GLY A 52 -6.12 -3.92 7.09
N VAL A 53 -6.77 -2.92 6.48
CA VAL A 53 -6.81 -2.73 5.03
C VAL A 53 -5.67 -1.79 4.60
N PRO A 54 -4.69 -2.29 3.82
CA PRO A 54 -3.60 -1.45 3.33
C PRO A 54 -4.04 -0.61 2.13
N GLU A 55 -3.78 0.68 2.18
CA GLU A 55 -3.97 1.63 1.08
C GLU A 55 -2.64 2.35 0.80
N GLN A 56 -2.11 2.21 -0.42
CA GLN A 56 -0.90 2.93 -0.81
C GLN A 56 -1.23 4.38 -1.14
N LYS A 57 -0.49 5.30 -0.54
CA LYS A 57 -0.63 6.75 -0.73
C LYS A 57 0.70 7.37 -1.09
N LEU A 58 0.61 8.47 -1.84
CA LEU A 58 1.74 9.32 -2.20
C LEU A 58 1.66 10.63 -1.43
N CYS A 59 2.81 11.10 -1.00
CA CYS A 59 2.97 12.48 -0.56
C CYS A 59 2.82 13.43 -1.76
N PRO A 60 2.39 14.69 -1.55
CA PRO A 60 2.42 15.70 -2.60
C PRO A 60 3.83 15.88 -3.17
N ASP A 61 3.93 16.36 -4.41
CA ASP A 61 5.22 16.62 -5.06
C ASP A 61 6.13 17.48 -4.16
N GLY A 62 7.39 17.04 -4.03
CA GLY A 62 8.40 17.70 -3.23
C GLY A 62 8.37 17.38 -1.73
N LEU A 63 7.46 16.53 -1.25
CA LEU A 63 7.43 16.04 0.13
C LEU A 63 7.71 14.54 0.21
N LEU A 64 8.32 14.11 1.33
CA LEU A 64 8.71 12.72 1.57
C LEU A 64 8.02 12.16 2.80
N PHE A 65 7.79 10.84 2.82
CA PHE A 65 7.16 10.18 3.96
C PHE A 65 8.12 10.09 5.15
N ASN A 66 7.71 10.68 6.28
CA ASN A 66 8.45 10.66 7.53
C ASN A 66 7.91 9.55 8.47
N ALA A 67 8.56 8.39 8.46
CA ALA A 67 8.20 7.27 9.34
C ALA A 67 8.42 7.56 10.84
N LYS A 68 9.21 8.58 11.19
CA LYS A 68 9.51 9.00 12.57
C LYS A 68 8.56 10.10 13.06
N GLY A 69 7.67 10.59 12.20
CA GLY A 69 6.68 11.60 12.54
C GLY A 69 5.66 11.12 13.57
N ALA A 70 5.06 12.05 14.31
CA ALA A 70 3.97 11.70 15.21
C ALA A 70 2.75 11.18 14.43
N PHE A 71 2.12 10.12 14.93
CA PHE A 71 0.99 9.46 14.26
C PHE A 71 -0.17 10.41 13.94
N PHE A 72 -0.44 11.38 14.82
CA PHE A 72 -1.51 12.38 14.65
C PHE A 72 -1.12 13.56 13.76
N SER A 73 0.14 13.65 13.34
CA SER A 73 0.63 14.70 12.45
C SER A 73 0.48 14.30 10.98
N TYR A 74 0.67 15.30 10.12
CA TYR A 74 0.74 15.07 8.69
C TYR A 74 1.97 14.19 8.36
N PRO A 75 1.83 13.11 7.56
CA PRO A 75 2.87 12.09 7.41
C PRO A 75 3.99 12.50 6.44
N CYS A 76 3.81 13.59 5.68
CA CYS A 76 4.74 14.03 4.65
C CYS A 76 5.48 15.29 5.11
N GLN A 77 6.80 15.31 4.96
CA GLN A 77 7.67 16.39 5.42
C GLN A 77 8.73 16.72 4.37
N TYR A 78 9.36 17.89 4.49
CA TYR A 78 10.41 18.32 3.57
C TYR A 78 11.61 17.34 3.55
N PRO A 79 12.27 17.18 2.38
CA PRO A 79 13.45 16.32 2.25
C PRO A 79 14.59 16.62 3.22
N SER A 80 14.70 17.86 3.71
CA SER A 80 15.70 18.25 4.71
C SER A 80 15.48 17.63 6.09
N GLU A 81 14.29 17.11 6.37
CA GLU A 81 13.88 16.59 7.68
C GLU A 81 13.58 15.09 7.67
N VAL A 82 13.63 14.45 6.50
CA VAL A 82 13.29 13.03 6.32
C VAL A 82 14.53 12.22 5.98
N ASP A 83 14.69 11.12 6.70
CA ASP A 83 15.65 10.08 6.34
C ASP A 83 14.93 8.98 5.56
N CYS A 84 15.29 8.81 4.29
CA CYS A 84 14.68 7.82 3.41
C CYS A 84 15.16 6.39 3.66
N GLU A 85 16.18 6.16 4.50
CA GLU A 85 16.69 4.82 4.83
C GLU A 85 17.02 3.96 3.60
N GLY A 86 17.52 4.58 2.52
CA GLY A 86 17.89 3.92 1.26
C GLY A 86 16.76 3.77 0.23
N ARG A 87 15.54 4.25 0.53
CA ARG A 87 14.44 4.35 -0.43
C ARG A 87 14.73 5.50 -1.41
N SER A 88 15.09 5.20 -2.65
CA SER A 88 15.52 6.22 -3.63
C SER A 88 14.48 6.56 -4.69
N GLN A 89 13.41 5.76 -4.82
CA GLN A 89 12.38 6.04 -5.82
C GLN A 89 11.52 7.22 -5.36
N LEU A 90 11.09 8.03 -6.32
CA LEU A 90 10.13 9.12 -6.16
C LEU A 90 9.03 9.00 -7.21
N GLN A 91 7.89 9.61 -6.98
CA GLN A 91 6.87 9.78 -8.01
C GLN A 91 7.44 10.56 -9.19
N PRO A 92 6.99 10.28 -10.42
CA PRO A 92 7.26 11.17 -11.53
C PRO A 92 6.65 12.55 -11.20
N PRO A 93 7.34 13.65 -11.51
CA PRO A 93 6.81 14.97 -11.20
C PRO A 93 5.48 15.16 -11.91
N GLN A 94 4.44 15.46 -11.13
CA GLN A 94 3.11 15.70 -11.66
C GLN A 94 3.07 17.11 -12.24
N THR A 95 3.60 17.25 -13.47
CA THR A 95 3.28 18.41 -14.30
C THR A 95 1.83 18.19 -14.71
N GLY A 96 0.89 18.81 -14.01
CA GLY A 96 -0.53 18.47 -14.11
C GLY A 96 -1.05 18.50 -15.54
N GLU A 97 -1.05 17.35 -16.21
CA GLU A 97 -1.76 17.10 -17.46
C GLU A 97 -3.27 16.96 -17.19
N ASP A 98 -3.65 16.76 -15.91
CA ASP A 98 -5.00 16.99 -15.36
C ASP A 98 -5.04 18.29 -14.53
N SER A 99 -4.29 19.31 -14.92
CA SER A 99 -4.55 20.68 -14.50
C SER A 99 -4.62 21.53 -15.76
N PRO A 100 -5.80 22.06 -16.13
CA PRO A 100 -6.00 22.81 -17.38
C PRO A 100 -5.24 24.15 -17.45
N LEU A 101 -4.17 24.35 -16.66
CA LEU A 101 -3.48 25.63 -16.53
C LEU A 101 -2.05 25.69 -17.07
N LEU A 102 -1.38 24.60 -17.46
CA LEU A 102 0.03 24.72 -17.86
C LEU A 102 0.33 24.06 -19.22
N LEU A 103 0.00 24.79 -20.29
CA LEU A 103 0.68 24.66 -21.56
C LEU A 103 2.16 25.05 -21.38
N GLY A 104 3.02 24.04 -21.19
CA GLY A 104 4.44 24.15 -21.49
C GLY A 104 5.38 23.85 -20.33
N GLY A 105 6.14 22.76 -20.46
CA GLY A 105 7.49 22.71 -19.92
C GLY A 105 7.92 21.35 -19.36
N ALA A 106 8.53 20.56 -20.23
CA ALA A 106 9.61 19.59 -20.01
C ALA A 106 9.99 19.22 -18.56
N VAL A 107 9.86 17.92 -18.25
CA VAL A 107 10.52 17.28 -17.11
C VAL A 107 11.93 16.85 -17.54
N ALA A 108 12.95 17.42 -16.91
CA ALA A 108 14.34 17.03 -17.08
C ALA A 108 14.68 15.75 -16.30
N ALA A 109 15.53 14.94 -16.93
CA ALA A 109 16.05 13.65 -16.50
C ALA A 109 17.00 13.73 -15.29
#